data_AF-A0A9D5T5Y0-F1
#
_entry.id   AF-A0A9D5T5Y0-F1
#
_cell.length_a   1.000
_cell.length_b   1.000
_cell.length_c   1.000
_cell.angle_alpha   90.00
_cell.angle_beta   90.00
_cell.angle_gamma   90.00
#
_symmetry.space_group_name_H-M   'P 1'
#
loop_
_entity.id
_entity.type
_entity.pdbx_description
1 polymer ?
#
loop_
_entity_poly.entity_id
_entity_poly.type
_entity_poly.pdbx_seq_one_letter_code
_entity_poly.pdbx_strand_id
1 'polypeptide(L)'
;MNKFSETYLENERSRIDVFVSQICDVTRSRATKLITEGFVLINQKNAVKSDKLQYGDVVDITIPDPVELDVIPQNLDLKIIYEDDDLLVVNKPKGMVVHPAAGNFEGTLVNGLLYHCKDNLSGINGVMRPGIVHRIDKNTSGLLMVAKNDNSHNFLAKQISEHTFTREYEAVVYGNVKQDNGTVNAPIGRHPIKRKQMAVTNTASRNAVTHFEVIERFGNFTHLKLRLETGRTHQIRVHMAYIGHPVAGDDVYGPKKVITELSGQCLHAKKIGFIHPTKHEYLEFDSNLPEYFEKFLRKLKNGNF
;
A
#
# COMPACT_ATOMS: atom_id res chain seq x y z
N MET A 1 -9.81 21.53 -17.58
CA MET A 1 -8.87 22.25 -16.70
C MET A 1 -9.68 23.19 -15.84
N ASN A 2 -9.46 23.20 -14.52
CA ASN A 2 -10.15 24.12 -13.62
C ASN A 2 -9.24 25.30 -13.31
N LYS A 3 -9.69 26.51 -13.65
CA LYS A 3 -8.96 27.76 -13.37
C LYS A 3 -9.75 28.61 -12.39
N PHE A 4 -9.09 29.07 -11.34
CA PHE A 4 -9.66 30.00 -10.39
C PHE A 4 -8.57 30.91 -9.82
N SER A 5 -8.99 32.01 -9.22
CA SER A 5 -8.12 33.03 -8.65
C SER A 5 -8.54 33.29 -7.23
N GLU A 6 -7.58 33.38 -6.31
CA GLU A 6 -7.87 33.69 -4.92
C GLU A 6 -6.92 34.72 -4.32
N THR A 7 -7.48 35.60 -3.48
CA THR A 7 -6.73 36.69 -2.86
C THR A 7 -6.25 36.29 -1.47
N TYR A 8 -4.96 36.46 -1.21
CA TYR A 8 -4.39 36.19 0.10
C TYR A 8 -4.74 37.32 1.07
N LEU A 9 -5.58 37.03 2.06
CA LEU A 9 -6.11 38.01 3.03
C LEU A 9 -5.56 37.85 4.45
N GLU A 10 -4.60 36.95 4.66
CA GLU A 10 -3.98 36.75 5.98
C GLU A 10 -2.88 37.80 6.23
N ASN A 11 -2.79 38.27 7.47
CA ASN A 11 -1.78 39.27 7.88
C ASN A 11 -0.38 38.68 8.09
N GLU A 12 -0.27 37.35 8.22
CA GLU A 12 1.01 36.66 8.34
C GLU A 12 1.54 36.23 6.97
N ARG A 13 2.86 36.03 6.83
CA ARG A 13 3.44 35.52 5.59
C ARG A 13 3.35 34.00 5.54
N SER A 14 2.55 33.45 4.63
CA SER A 14 2.48 32.00 4.37
C SER A 14 3.30 31.60 3.14
N ARG A 15 3.82 30.37 3.13
CA ARG A 15 4.50 29.83 1.93
C ARG A 15 3.44 29.51 0.87
N ILE A 16 3.75 29.80 -0.40
CA ILE A 16 2.83 29.54 -1.51
C ILE A 16 2.38 28.07 -1.58
N ASP A 17 3.26 27.11 -1.26
CA ASP A 17 2.93 25.67 -1.27
C ASP A 17 1.97 25.24 -0.16
N VAL A 18 1.88 26.00 0.94
CA VAL A 18 0.87 25.81 1.99
C VAL A 18 -0.47 26.30 1.52
N PHE A 19 -0.51 27.54 1.06
CA PHE A 19 -1.73 28.20 0.64
C PHE A 19 -2.41 27.42 -0.50
N VAL A 20 -1.65 27.07 -1.54
CA VAL A 20 -2.15 26.27 -2.68
C VAL A 20 -2.62 24.88 -2.22
N SER A 21 -1.92 24.25 -1.27
CA SER A 21 -2.31 22.94 -0.73
C SER A 21 -3.67 23.00 -0.03
N GLN A 22 -3.92 24.05 0.75
CA GLN A 22 -5.17 24.23 1.49
C GLN A 22 -6.33 24.58 0.55
N ILE A 23 -6.14 25.54 -0.35
CA ILE A 23 -7.23 26.06 -1.17
C ILE A 23 -7.66 25.10 -2.29
N CYS A 24 -6.72 24.29 -2.78
CA CYS A 24 -7.01 23.27 -3.77
C CYS A 24 -7.36 21.91 -3.14
N ASP A 25 -7.30 21.79 -1.80
CA ASP A 25 -7.39 20.52 -1.07
C ASP A 25 -6.48 19.41 -1.65
N VAL A 26 -5.22 19.75 -1.93
CA VAL A 26 -4.21 18.81 -2.46
C VAL A 26 -3.05 18.65 -1.50
N THR A 27 -2.30 17.55 -1.62
CA THR A 27 -1.08 17.37 -0.82
C THR A 27 -0.06 18.49 -1.10
N ARG A 28 0.73 18.88 -0.09
CA ARG A 28 1.84 19.84 -0.24
C ARG A 28 2.81 19.49 -1.39
N SER A 29 3.02 18.20 -1.65
CA SER A 29 3.86 17.73 -2.75
C SER A 29 3.27 18.05 -4.11
N ARG A 30 1.95 17.95 -4.25
CA ARG A 30 1.21 18.30 -5.47
C ARG A 30 1.13 19.81 -5.65
N ALA A 31 0.87 20.56 -4.59
CA ALA A 31 0.94 22.02 -4.62
C ALA A 31 2.32 22.48 -5.13
N THR A 32 3.40 21.90 -4.58
CA THR A 32 4.77 22.16 -5.06
C THR A 32 4.92 21.83 -6.54
N LYS A 33 4.38 20.70 -7.00
CA LYS A 33 4.44 20.29 -8.41
C LYS A 33 3.73 21.29 -9.33
N LEU A 34 2.51 21.71 -8.97
CA LEU A 34 1.74 22.72 -9.71
C LEU A 34 2.52 24.04 -9.83
N ILE A 35 3.14 24.49 -8.74
CA ILE A 35 4.01 25.68 -8.74
C ILE A 35 5.19 25.50 -9.70
N THR A 36 5.92 24.38 -9.60
CA THR A 36 7.10 24.14 -10.45
C THR A 36 6.78 23.93 -11.93
N GLU A 37 5.57 23.48 -12.24
CA GLU A 37 5.09 23.27 -13.62
C GLU A 37 4.46 24.55 -14.22
N GLY A 38 4.44 25.68 -13.50
CA GLY A 38 3.94 26.96 -13.99
C GLY A 38 2.41 27.08 -13.95
N PHE A 39 1.73 26.22 -13.19
CA PHE A 39 0.28 26.25 -13.03
C PHE A 39 -0.21 27.23 -11.96
N VAL A 40 0.70 27.89 -11.24
CA VAL A 40 0.41 28.86 -10.19
C VAL A 40 1.11 30.17 -10.49
N LEU A 41 0.34 31.26 -10.52
CA LEU A 41 0.84 32.63 -10.67
C LEU A 41 0.55 33.43 -9.40
N ILE A 42 1.45 34.33 -9.01
CA ILE A 42 1.22 35.38 -8.01
C ILE A 42 1.27 36.70 -8.75
N ASN A 43 0.18 37.48 -8.71
CA ASN A 43 0.04 38.76 -9.40
C ASN A 43 0.46 38.65 -10.89
N GLN A 44 -0.07 37.62 -11.57
CA GLN A 44 0.21 37.29 -12.98
C GLN A 44 1.65 36.85 -13.30
N LYS A 45 2.51 36.60 -12.31
CA LYS A 45 3.88 36.10 -12.50
C LYS A 45 4.02 34.67 -11.98
N ASN A 46 4.82 33.84 -12.66
CA ASN A 46 5.08 32.47 -12.23
C ASN A 46 5.58 32.41 -10.78
N ALA A 47 4.88 31.65 -9.96
CA ALA A 47 5.29 31.39 -8.59
C ALA A 47 6.48 30.41 -8.57
N VAL A 48 7.34 30.54 -7.57
CA VAL A 48 8.39 29.57 -7.23
C VAL A 48 8.17 29.03 -5.83
N LYS A 49 8.66 27.82 -5.55
CA LYS A 49 8.46 27.10 -4.28
C LYS A 49 8.87 27.90 -3.02
N SER A 50 9.80 28.83 -3.16
CA SER A 50 10.30 29.67 -2.07
C SER A 50 9.42 30.89 -1.76
N ASP A 51 8.43 31.19 -2.60
CA ASP A 51 7.62 32.40 -2.45
C ASP A 51 6.80 32.38 -1.16
N LYS A 52 6.65 33.59 -0.60
CA LYS A 52 5.82 33.87 0.55
C LYS A 52 4.80 34.91 0.17
N LEU A 53 3.54 34.60 0.40
CA LEU A 53 2.41 35.48 0.10
C LEU A 53 2.37 36.65 1.08
N GLN A 54 1.90 37.79 0.57
CA GLN A 54 1.63 39.01 1.31
C GLN A 54 0.16 39.37 1.18
N TYR A 55 -0.37 40.08 2.17
CA TYR A 55 -1.74 40.56 2.15
C TYR A 55 -2.05 41.30 0.84
N GLY A 56 -3.12 40.88 0.16
CA GLY A 56 -3.56 41.42 -1.13
C GLY A 56 -2.95 40.76 -2.36
N ASP A 57 -2.03 39.80 -2.22
CA ASP A 57 -1.53 39.03 -3.37
C ASP A 57 -2.66 38.22 -3.99
N VAL A 58 -2.79 38.30 -5.32
CA VAL A 58 -3.75 37.49 -6.09
C VAL A 58 -3.02 36.27 -6.63
N VAL A 59 -3.54 35.08 -6.30
CA VAL A 59 -2.99 33.80 -6.70
C VAL A 59 -3.90 33.16 -7.76
N ASP A 60 -3.42 33.10 -9.00
CA ASP A 60 -4.12 32.40 -10.07
C ASP A 60 -3.65 30.95 -10.12
N ILE A 61 -4.58 30.01 -10.01
CA ILE A 61 -4.30 28.57 -10.01
C ILE A 61 -5.02 27.92 -11.19
N THR A 62 -4.26 27.21 -12.01
CA THR A 62 -4.79 26.37 -13.09
C THR A 62 -4.54 24.92 -12.75
N ILE A 63 -5.55 24.20 -12.30
CA ILE A 63 -5.43 22.76 -12.08
C ILE A 63 -5.58 22.06 -13.45
N PRO A 64 -4.51 21.44 -13.98
CA PRO A 64 -4.61 20.69 -15.22
C PRO A 64 -5.53 19.48 -15.00
N ASP A 65 -6.23 19.08 -16.07
CA ASP A 65 -7.02 17.85 -16.03
C ASP A 65 -6.11 16.65 -15.72
N PRO A 66 -6.67 15.60 -15.11
CA PRO A 66 -5.90 14.40 -14.91
C PRO A 66 -5.37 13.85 -16.23
N VAL A 67 -4.06 13.67 -16.33
CA VAL A 67 -3.43 12.93 -17.41
C VAL A 67 -3.72 11.45 -17.15
N GLU A 68 -4.34 10.78 -18.12
CA GLU A 68 -4.55 9.33 -18.04
C GLU A 68 -3.22 8.61 -17.85
N LEU A 69 -3.21 7.59 -17.00
CA LEU A 69 -2.11 6.63 -16.97
C LEU A 69 -2.14 5.87 -18.31
N ASP A 70 -1.00 5.77 -19.01
CA ASP A 70 -0.80 4.83 -20.14
C ASP A 70 -0.88 3.38 -19.65
N VAL A 71 -2.03 2.99 -19.09
CA VAL A 71 -2.31 1.69 -18.50
C VAL A 71 -3.65 1.24 -19.05
N ILE A 72 -3.60 0.24 -19.92
CA ILE A 72 -4.78 -0.26 -20.62
C ILE A 72 -5.65 -1.06 -19.63
N PRO A 73 -6.96 -0.75 -19.52
CA PRO A 73 -7.91 -1.56 -18.76
C PRO A 73 -7.97 -3.01 -19.27
N GLN A 74 -7.99 -3.99 -18.38
CA GLN A 74 -8.06 -5.42 -18.74
C GLN A 74 -9.11 -6.17 -17.92
N ASN A 75 -9.93 -6.99 -18.59
CA ASN A 75 -10.85 -7.88 -17.90
C ASN A 75 -10.09 -9.06 -17.28
N LEU A 76 -9.76 -8.96 -16.00
CA LEU A 76 -8.97 -9.94 -15.25
C LEU A 76 -9.81 -10.75 -14.25
N ASP A 77 -11.14 -10.64 -14.30
CA ASP A 77 -12.08 -11.32 -13.38
C ASP A 77 -11.69 -11.17 -11.91
N LEU A 78 -11.58 -9.91 -11.46
CA LEU A 78 -11.14 -9.61 -10.10
C LEU A 78 -12.17 -10.11 -9.08
N LYS A 79 -11.70 -10.86 -8.08
CA LYS A 79 -12.53 -11.31 -6.97
C LYS A 79 -12.81 -10.18 -5.98
N ILE A 80 -13.88 -9.43 -6.23
CA ILE A 80 -14.37 -8.38 -5.33
C ILE A 80 -15.18 -9.02 -4.18
N ILE A 81 -14.80 -8.73 -2.95
CA ILE A 81 -15.44 -9.24 -1.71
C ILE A 81 -16.46 -8.23 -1.18
N TYR A 82 -16.21 -6.95 -1.40
CA TYR A 82 -17.08 -5.85 -1.00
C TYR A 82 -16.88 -4.69 -1.96
N GLU A 83 -17.94 -3.97 -2.27
CA GLU A 83 -17.89 -2.74 -3.05
C GLU A 83 -19.10 -1.85 -2.73
N ASP A 84 -18.84 -0.55 -2.61
CA ASP A 84 -19.83 0.52 -2.61
C ASP A 84 -19.29 1.75 -3.36
N ASP A 85 -19.88 2.93 -3.14
CA ASP A 85 -19.46 4.17 -3.82
C ASP A 85 -18.10 4.72 -3.34
N ASP A 86 -17.65 4.30 -2.15
CA ASP A 86 -16.46 4.82 -1.50
C ASP A 86 -15.23 3.96 -1.72
N LEU A 87 -15.41 2.64 -1.69
CA LEU A 87 -14.31 1.70 -1.72
C LEU A 87 -14.71 0.34 -2.27
N LEU A 88 -13.68 -0.47 -2.54
CA LEU A 88 -13.82 -1.89 -2.75
C LEU A 88 -12.75 -2.67 -1.99
N VAL A 89 -13.05 -3.93 -1.70
CA VAL A 89 -12.12 -4.91 -1.15
C VAL A 89 -11.97 -6.04 -2.14
N VAL A 90 -10.76 -6.25 -2.62
CA VAL A 90 -10.42 -7.30 -3.59
C VAL A 90 -9.58 -8.38 -2.92
N ASN A 91 -9.87 -9.65 -3.22
CA ASN A 91 -9.02 -10.77 -2.85
C ASN A 91 -8.03 -11.04 -4.00
N LYS A 92 -6.83 -10.47 -3.90
CA LYS A 92 -5.81 -10.56 -4.94
C LYS A 92 -5.23 -11.97 -5.00
N PRO A 93 -5.20 -12.63 -6.17
CA PRO A 93 -4.55 -13.92 -6.31
C PRO A 93 -3.03 -13.80 -6.17
N LYS A 94 -2.37 -14.91 -5.85
CA LYS A 94 -0.91 -15.02 -5.91
C LYS A 94 -0.43 -14.84 -7.35
N GLY A 95 0.73 -14.21 -7.54
CA GLY A 95 1.34 -14.00 -8.85
C GLY A 95 0.93 -12.69 -9.54
N MET A 96 -0.19 -12.08 -9.15
CA MET A 96 -0.62 -10.78 -9.68
C MET A 96 0.16 -9.63 -9.04
N VAL A 97 0.73 -8.76 -9.87
CA VAL A 97 1.38 -7.51 -9.46
C VAL A 97 0.32 -6.46 -9.16
N VAL A 98 0.54 -5.62 -8.15
CA VAL A 98 -0.42 -4.55 -7.80
C VAL A 98 -0.37 -3.40 -8.81
N HIS A 99 0.81 -2.78 -9.01
CA HIS A 99 1.00 -1.64 -9.91
C HIS A 99 1.88 -1.98 -11.10
N PRO A 100 1.60 -1.41 -12.29
CA PRO A 100 2.51 -1.47 -13.43
C PRO A 100 3.91 -0.99 -13.04
N ALA A 101 4.92 -1.75 -13.44
CA ALA A 101 6.31 -1.47 -13.17
C ALA A 101 7.18 -2.07 -14.28
N ALA A 102 8.46 -1.69 -14.35
CA ALA A 102 9.40 -2.24 -15.32
C ALA A 102 9.34 -3.78 -15.33
N GLY A 103 9.00 -4.36 -16.49
CA GLY A 103 8.86 -5.80 -16.72
C GLY A 103 7.49 -6.40 -16.35
N ASN A 104 6.55 -5.62 -15.81
CA ASN A 104 5.15 -6.02 -15.59
C ASN A 104 4.25 -4.79 -15.86
N PHE A 105 4.03 -4.47 -17.15
CA PHE A 105 3.24 -3.29 -17.55
C PHE A 105 1.74 -3.58 -17.64
N GLU A 106 1.38 -4.84 -17.84
CA GLU A 106 0.02 -5.35 -17.98
C GLU A 106 -0.24 -6.51 -17.00
N GLY A 107 -1.50 -6.95 -16.92
CA GLY A 107 -1.93 -8.05 -16.06
C GLY A 107 -1.85 -7.70 -14.57
N THR A 108 -1.82 -6.41 -14.23
CA THR A 108 -1.73 -5.94 -12.85
C THR A 108 -3.11 -5.68 -12.26
N LEU A 109 -3.18 -5.61 -10.94
CA LEU A 109 -4.42 -5.25 -10.24
C LEU A 109 -4.97 -3.90 -10.73
N VAL A 110 -4.09 -2.92 -11.01
CA VAL A 110 -4.52 -1.63 -11.60
C VAL A 110 -5.22 -1.83 -12.94
N ASN A 111 -4.70 -2.67 -13.83
CA ASN A 111 -5.36 -2.93 -15.13
C ASN A 111 -6.77 -3.49 -14.92
N GLY A 112 -6.93 -4.43 -13.97
CA GLY A 112 -8.21 -5.01 -13.62
C GLY A 112 -9.17 -4.01 -12.99
N LEU A 113 -8.68 -3.15 -12.09
CA LEU A 113 -9.49 -2.14 -11.42
C LEU A 113 -9.99 -1.06 -12.38
N LEU A 114 -9.14 -0.62 -13.32
CA LEU A 114 -9.55 0.31 -14.37
C LEU A 114 -10.69 -0.26 -15.21
N TYR A 115 -10.62 -1.56 -15.55
CA TYR A 115 -11.68 -2.23 -16.30
C TYR A 115 -12.97 -2.37 -15.49
N HIS A 116 -12.85 -2.78 -14.23
CA HIS A 116 -13.99 -3.01 -13.35
C HIS A 116 -14.74 -1.70 -13.02
N CYS A 117 -13.99 -0.65 -12.67
CA CYS A 117 -14.58 0.60 -12.22
C CYS A 117 -14.95 1.58 -13.35
N LYS A 118 -14.54 1.32 -14.61
CA LYS A 118 -14.88 2.15 -15.80
C LYS A 118 -14.79 3.65 -15.50
N ASP A 119 -13.64 4.10 -15.00
CA ASP A 119 -13.31 5.49 -14.64
C ASP A 119 -13.86 6.03 -13.30
N ASN A 120 -14.58 5.23 -12.51
CA ASN A 120 -14.97 5.60 -11.13
C ASN A 120 -13.87 5.29 -10.09
N LEU A 121 -12.65 5.77 -10.33
CA LEU A 121 -11.52 5.63 -9.41
C LEU A 121 -10.96 7.00 -9.03
N SER A 122 -10.30 7.08 -7.86
CA SER A 122 -9.70 8.32 -7.35
C SER A 122 -8.73 8.97 -8.35
N GLY A 123 -8.81 10.28 -8.50
CA GLY A 123 -8.02 11.06 -9.46
C GLY A 123 -6.85 11.78 -8.77
N ILE A 124 -5.91 11.05 -8.16
CA ILE A 124 -4.88 11.71 -7.34
C ILE A 124 -3.86 12.44 -8.22
N ASN A 125 -3.63 13.72 -7.92
CA ASN A 125 -2.58 14.55 -8.53
C ASN A 125 -2.73 14.71 -10.05
N GLY A 126 -3.96 14.78 -10.54
CA GLY A 126 -4.21 14.87 -11.98
C GLY A 126 -3.65 13.64 -12.70
N VAL A 127 -3.75 12.46 -12.10
CA VAL A 127 -3.57 11.18 -12.78
C VAL A 127 -4.61 10.23 -12.21
N MET A 128 -5.49 9.68 -13.05
CA MET A 128 -6.46 8.65 -12.62
C MET A 128 -5.69 7.44 -12.11
N ARG A 129 -5.68 7.22 -10.79
CA ARG A 129 -4.99 6.10 -10.15
C ARG A 129 -6.01 5.33 -9.33
N PRO A 130 -6.09 3.99 -9.45
CA PRO A 130 -6.84 3.23 -8.45
C PRO A 130 -6.32 3.58 -7.06
N GLY A 131 -7.22 3.96 -6.16
CA GLY A 131 -6.94 4.52 -4.84
C GLY A 131 -6.35 3.50 -3.86
N ILE A 132 -5.28 2.83 -4.27
CA ILE A 132 -4.55 1.81 -3.54
C ILE A 132 -3.76 2.50 -2.43
N VAL A 133 -4.31 2.48 -1.21
CA VAL A 133 -3.69 3.08 -0.01
C VAL A 133 -2.69 2.15 0.68
N HIS A 134 -2.73 0.85 0.36
CA HIS A 134 -1.77 -0.14 0.82
C HIS A 134 -1.52 -1.21 -0.24
N ARG A 135 -0.41 -1.94 -0.13
CA ARG A 135 -0.03 -2.97 -1.11
C ARG A 135 0.46 -4.24 -0.45
N ILE A 136 0.31 -5.34 -1.19
CA ILE A 136 0.92 -6.63 -0.90
C ILE A 136 1.83 -7.04 -2.07
N ASP A 137 2.80 -7.91 -1.80
CA ASP A 137 3.78 -8.34 -2.81
C ASP A 137 3.12 -9.17 -3.94
N LYS A 138 3.79 -9.30 -5.10
CA LYS A 138 3.32 -10.09 -6.25
C LYS A 138 2.86 -11.49 -5.84
N ASN A 139 3.71 -12.18 -5.07
CA ASN A 139 3.50 -13.56 -4.64
C ASN A 139 2.81 -13.69 -3.27
N THR A 140 2.31 -12.58 -2.71
CA THR A 140 1.40 -12.58 -1.56
C THR A 140 -0.03 -12.50 -2.08
N SER A 141 -0.90 -13.39 -1.58
CA SER A 141 -2.33 -13.40 -1.90
C SER A 141 -3.14 -12.70 -0.81
N GLY A 142 -4.44 -12.45 -1.05
CA GLY A 142 -5.37 -12.03 -0.02
C GLY A 142 -5.92 -10.62 -0.21
N LEU A 143 -6.53 -10.10 0.85
CA LEU A 143 -7.33 -8.89 0.86
C LEU A 143 -6.49 -7.63 0.64
N LEU A 144 -6.99 -6.78 -0.25
CA LEU A 144 -6.49 -5.44 -0.49
C LEU A 144 -7.69 -4.50 -0.65
N MET A 145 -7.63 -3.34 -0.01
CA MET A 145 -8.67 -2.32 -0.12
C MET A 145 -8.22 -1.18 -1.03
N VAL A 146 -9.18 -0.69 -1.82
CA VAL A 146 -9.01 0.34 -2.84
C VAL A 146 -10.07 1.41 -2.62
N ALA A 147 -9.64 2.65 -2.48
CA ALA A 147 -10.54 3.79 -2.47
C ALA A 147 -11.01 4.13 -3.90
N LYS A 148 -12.29 4.45 -4.05
CA LYS A 148 -12.91 4.84 -5.33
C LYS A 148 -12.97 6.35 -5.53
N ASN A 149 -12.80 7.14 -4.47
CA ASN A 149 -12.76 8.59 -4.52
C ASN A 149 -11.67 9.18 -3.59
N ASP A 150 -11.36 10.46 -3.79
CA ASP A 150 -10.25 11.14 -3.10
C ASP A 150 -10.51 11.32 -1.58
N ASN A 151 -11.76 11.58 -1.19
CA ASN A 151 -12.14 11.67 0.23
C ASN A 151 -11.87 10.35 0.95
N SER A 152 -12.35 9.24 0.37
CA SER A 152 -12.11 7.89 0.86
C SER A 152 -10.62 7.56 0.91
N HIS A 153 -9.87 7.93 -0.13
CA HIS A 153 -8.42 7.72 -0.15
C HIS A 153 -7.73 8.42 1.02
N ASN A 154 -7.99 9.71 1.22
CA ASN A 154 -7.38 10.51 2.28
C ASN A 154 -7.76 9.98 3.67
N PHE A 155 -9.04 9.64 3.87
CA PHE A 155 -9.55 9.11 5.13
C PHE A 155 -8.90 7.76 5.50
N LEU A 156 -8.81 6.84 4.53
CA LEU A 156 -8.22 5.52 4.73
C LEU A 156 -6.69 5.59 4.87
N ALA A 157 -6.03 6.47 4.11
CA ALA A 157 -4.59 6.73 4.24
C ALA A 157 -4.26 7.27 5.63
N LYS A 158 -5.10 8.14 6.19
CA LYS A 158 -4.96 8.65 7.56
C LYS A 158 -5.01 7.50 8.58
N GLN A 159 -5.99 6.60 8.51
CA GLN A 159 -6.07 5.44 9.40
C GLN A 159 -4.83 4.53 9.32
N ILE A 160 -4.26 4.35 8.13
CA ILE A 160 -3.01 3.61 7.95
C ILE A 160 -1.83 4.33 8.62
N SER A 161 -1.77 5.66 8.52
CA SER A 161 -0.72 6.48 9.12
C SER A 161 -0.81 6.53 10.64
N GLU A 162 -2.02 6.49 11.19
CA GLU A 162 -2.32 6.50 12.63
C GLU A 162 -2.31 5.08 13.23
N HIS A 163 -2.01 4.05 12.44
CA HIS A 163 -1.96 2.64 12.86
C HIS A 163 -3.31 2.09 13.39
N THR A 164 -4.43 2.72 13.04
CA THR A 164 -5.79 2.26 13.40
C THR A 164 -6.36 1.26 12.38
N PHE A 165 -5.71 1.12 11.23
CA PHE A 165 -6.08 0.17 10.18
C PHE A 165 -5.58 -1.25 10.49
N THR A 166 -6.50 -2.19 10.68
CA THR A 166 -6.21 -3.60 10.94
C THR A 166 -5.75 -4.31 9.67
N ARG A 167 -4.57 -4.95 9.74
CA ARG A 167 -4.04 -5.84 8.71
C ARG A 167 -3.49 -7.09 9.36
N GLU A 168 -4.20 -8.21 9.20
CA GLU A 168 -3.76 -9.52 9.65
C GLU A 168 -3.42 -10.43 8.47
N TYR A 169 -2.36 -11.19 8.65
CA TYR A 169 -1.82 -12.12 7.68
C TYR A 169 -1.70 -13.49 8.32
N GLU A 170 -1.71 -14.51 7.48
CA GLU A 170 -1.27 -15.85 7.85
C GLU A 170 -0.04 -16.22 7.02
N ALA A 171 0.93 -16.88 7.65
CA ALA A 171 2.14 -17.34 7.00
C ALA A 171 2.63 -18.67 7.57
N VAL A 172 3.24 -19.49 6.73
CA VAL A 172 4.05 -20.62 7.22
C VAL A 172 5.52 -20.23 7.16
N VAL A 173 6.23 -20.37 8.28
CA VAL A 173 7.66 -20.08 8.41
C VAL A 173 8.48 -21.33 8.68
N TYR A 174 9.76 -21.29 8.33
CA TYR A 174 10.72 -22.34 8.68
C TYR A 174 11.04 -22.35 10.19
N GLY A 175 11.27 -23.55 10.71
CA GLY A 175 11.66 -23.80 12.10
C GLY A 175 10.48 -23.83 13.07
N ASN A 176 10.80 -24.23 14.30
CA ASN A 176 9.87 -24.28 15.41
C ASN A 176 9.95 -22.97 16.22
N VAL A 177 8.99 -22.06 16.04
CA VAL A 177 8.94 -20.81 16.82
C VAL A 177 8.57 -21.15 18.25
N LYS A 178 9.51 -20.95 19.17
CA LYS A 178 9.36 -21.40 20.57
C LYS A 178 8.33 -20.58 21.34
N GLN A 179 8.27 -19.27 21.10
CA GLN A 179 7.34 -18.37 21.75
C GLN A 179 5.95 -18.50 21.09
N ASP A 180 4.88 -18.51 21.89
CA ASP A 180 3.50 -18.54 21.38
C ASP A 180 3.08 -17.22 20.72
N ASN A 181 3.68 -16.11 21.14
CA ASN A 181 3.50 -14.80 20.53
C ASN A 181 4.75 -13.96 20.69
N GLY A 182 4.85 -12.88 19.91
CA GLY A 182 5.96 -11.95 20.00
C GLY A 182 5.82 -10.74 19.08
N THR A 183 6.79 -9.84 19.19
CA THR A 183 6.85 -8.62 18.38
C THR A 183 8.24 -8.43 17.81
N VAL A 184 8.33 -8.22 16.50
CA VAL A 184 9.54 -7.77 15.81
C VAL A 184 9.41 -6.28 15.55
N ASN A 185 10.08 -5.49 16.39
CA ASN A 185 10.21 -4.04 16.23
C ASN A 185 11.64 -3.74 15.78
N ALA A 186 11.84 -3.67 14.47
CA ALA A 186 13.16 -3.49 13.87
C ALA A 186 13.06 -2.72 12.55
N PRO A 187 13.79 -1.60 12.38
CA PRO A 187 13.62 -0.74 11.22
C PRO A 187 14.09 -1.40 9.93
N ILE A 188 13.40 -1.12 8.82
CA ILE A 188 13.67 -1.71 7.51
C ILE A 188 14.15 -0.65 6.52
N GLY A 189 15.26 -0.94 5.84
CA GLY A 189 15.84 -0.15 4.75
C GLY A 189 16.18 -1.01 3.54
N ARG A 190 16.68 -0.38 2.47
CA ARG A 190 17.21 -1.11 1.31
C ARG A 190 18.47 -1.87 1.71
N HIS A 191 18.64 -3.10 1.20
CA HIS A 191 19.89 -3.81 1.38
C HIS A 191 21.02 -3.07 0.62
N PRO A 192 22.19 -2.81 1.24
CA PRO A 192 23.25 -1.98 0.64
C PRO A 192 23.81 -2.54 -0.67
N ILE A 193 23.97 -3.87 -0.75
CA ILE A 193 24.53 -4.55 -1.92
C ILE A 193 23.42 -5.15 -2.82
N LYS A 194 22.50 -5.93 -2.24
CA LYS A 194 21.47 -6.67 -3.00
C LYS A 194 20.28 -5.77 -3.32
N ARG A 195 20.33 -5.06 -4.46
CA ARG A 195 19.31 -4.07 -4.87
C ARG A 195 17.84 -4.56 -4.85
N LYS A 196 17.59 -5.86 -5.04
CA LYS A 196 16.24 -6.47 -4.99
C LYS A 196 15.75 -6.78 -3.58
N GLN A 197 16.60 -6.65 -2.55
CA GLN A 197 16.30 -6.99 -1.16
C GLN A 197 16.13 -5.76 -0.27
N MET A 198 15.35 -5.94 0.77
CA MET A 198 15.27 -5.07 1.94
C MET A 198 16.05 -5.74 3.08
N ALA A 199 16.42 -4.99 4.11
CA ALA A 199 17.13 -5.51 5.26
C ALA A 199 16.70 -4.79 6.53
N VAL A 200 16.81 -5.46 7.66
CA VAL A 200 16.81 -4.78 8.96
C VAL A 200 18.11 -3.99 9.06
N THR A 201 18.01 -2.67 9.23
CA THR A 201 19.17 -1.77 9.29
C THR A 201 18.79 -0.45 9.93
N ASN A 202 19.74 0.23 10.57
CA ASN A 202 19.58 1.57 11.11
C ASN A 202 19.92 2.67 10.09
N THR A 203 20.46 2.31 8.92
CA THR A 203 20.87 3.28 7.90
C THR A 203 19.77 3.47 6.86
N ALA A 204 19.36 4.72 6.63
CA ALA A 204 18.35 5.08 5.61
C ALA A 204 17.10 4.17 5.65
N SER A 205 16.63 3.87 6.86
CA SER A 205 15.54 2.96 7.14
C SER A 205 14.33 3.66 7.73
N ARG A 206 13.22 2.92 7.85
CA ARG A 206 11.97 3.39 8.46
C ARG A 206 11.54 2.43 9.54
N ASN A 207 10.89 2.96 10.58
CA ASN A 207 10.29 2.14 11.62
C ASN A 207 9.38 1.05 11.02
N ALA A 208 9.51 -0.16 11.55
CA ALA A 208 8.72 -1.30 11.14
C ALA A 208 8.41 -2.21 12.34
N VAL A 209 7.13 -2.52 12.52
CA VAL A 209 6.62 -3.34 13.64
C VAL A 209 5.67 -4.41 13.12
N THR A 210 5.98 -5.66 13.46
CA THR A 210 5.19 -6.86 13.13
C THR A 210 4.95 -7.66 14.41
N HIS A 211 3.70 -7.91 14.77
CA HIS A 211 3.35 -8.87 15.81
C HIS A 211 3.07 -10.23 15.19
N PHE A 212 3.36 -11.29 15.91
CA PHE A 212 3.01 -12.64 15.51
C PHE A 212 2.43 -13.45 16.68
N GLU A 213 1.60 -14.42 16.32
CA GLU A 213 1.02 -15.42 17.20
C GLU A 213 1.09 -16.77 16.50
N VAL A 214 1.48 -17.80 17.23
CA VAL A 214 1.58 -19.17 16.71
C VAL A 214 0.18 -19.78 16.65
N ILE A 215 -0.22 -20.19 15.44
CA ILE A 215 -1.46 -20.96 15.23
C ILE A 215 -1.17 -22.45 15.46
N GLU A 216 -0.10 -22.97 14.84
CA GLU A 216 0.21 -24.40 14.88
C GLU A 216 1.70 -24.66 14.59
N ARG A 217 2.28 -25.68 15.22
CA ARG A 217 3.69 -26.10 15.04
C ARG A 217 3.76 -27.47 14.39
N PHE A 218 4.66 -27.62 13.42
CA PHE A 218 4.87 -28.86 12.64
C PHE A 218 6.31 -29.37 12.74
N GLY A 219 7.03 -29.02 13.81
CA GLY A 219 8.46 -29.33 13.97
C GLY A 219 9.34 -28.42 13.10
N ASN A 220 9.54 -28.78 11.83
CA ASN A 220 10.39 -28.01 10.91
C ASN A 220 9.73 -26.72 10.38
N PHE A 221 8.45 -26.51 10.69
CA PHE A 221 7.67 -25.35 10.27
C PHE A 221 6.73 -24.89 11.37
N THR A 222 6.33 -23.61 11.29
CA THR A 222 5.31 -23.02 12.17
C THR A 222 4.31 -22.22 11.33
N HIS A 223 3.02 -22.40 11.58
CA HIS A 223 1.96 -21.57 11.04
C HIS A 223 1.69 -20.40 11.99
N LEU A 224 1.78 -19.18 11.47
CA LEU A 224 1.68 -17.94 12.22
C LEU A 224 0.52 -17.09 11.72
N LYS A 225 -0.18 -16.48 12.67
CA LYS A 225 -0.94 -15.25 12.49
C LYS A 225 0.00 -14.06 12.67
N LEU A 226 -0.07 -13.05 11.82
CA LEU A 226 0.74 -11.84 11.94
C LEU A 226 -0.12 -10.59 11.84
N ARG A 227 0.15 -9.57 12.67
CA ARG A 227 -0.50 -8.26 12.60
C ARG A 227 0.53 -7.17 12.32
N LEU A 228 0.21 -6.30 11.35
CA LEU A 228 1.07 -5.18 10.96
C LEU A 228 0.59 -3.85 11.53
N GLU A 229 1.43 -3.18 12.33
CA GLU A 229 1.24 -1.75 12.62
C GLU A 229 1.71 -0.90 11.43
N THR A 230 2.87 -1.24 10.87
CA THR A 230 3.47 -0.56 9.71
C THR A 230 3.41 -1.41 8.44
N GLY A 231 3.47 -0.79 7.27
CA GLY A 231 3.50 -1.48 5.97
C GLY A 231 4.74 -1.17 5.13
N ARG A 232 5.92 -1.69 5.51
CA ARG A 232 7.15 -1.54 4.71
C ARG A 232 7.27 -2.61 3.63
N THR A 233 8.01 -2.31 2.56
CA THR A 233 8.28 -3.27 1.48
C THR A 233 8.88 -4.56 2.05
N HIS A 234 8.29 -5.71 1.72
CA HIS A 234 8.70 -7.04 2.19
C HIS A 234 8.71 -7.19 3.73
N GLN A 235 7.98 -6.36 4.50
CA GLN A 235 8.16 -6.26 5.95
C GLN A 235 8.09 -7.61 6.68
N ILE A 236 7.00 -8.36 6.51
CA ILE A 236 6.83 -9.69 7.14
C ILE A 236 8.00 -10.60 6.77
N ARG A 237 8.33 -10.67 5.48
CA ARG A 237 9.35 -11.56 4.94
C ARG A 237 10.73 -11.27 5.53
N VAL A 238 11.09 -9.98 5.62
CA VAL A 238 12.36 -9.52 6.19
C VAL A 238 12.41 -9.75 7.70
N HIS A 239 11.35 -9.41 8.43
CA HIS A 239 11.28 -9.58 9.88
C HIS A 239 11.34 -11.05 10.29
N MET A 240 10.59 -11.91 9.60
CA MET A 240 10.56 -13.34 9.86
C MET A 240 11.94 -13.96 9.56
N ALA A 241 12.58 -13.58 8.45
CA ALA A 241 13.96 -14.01 8.17
C ALA A 241 14.97 -13.46 9.21
N TYR A 242 14.81 -12.22 9.66
CA TYR A 242 15.68 -11.58 10.65
C TYR A 242 15.68 -12.32 11.99
N ILE A 243 14.53 -12.85 12.43
CA ILE A 243 14.44 -13.65 13.66
C ILE A 243 14.76 -15.14 13.44
N GLY A 244 15.29 -15.52 12.27
CA GLY A 244 15.70 -16.90 11.97
C GLY A 244 14.60 -17.82 11.46
N HIS A 245 13.41 -17.29 11.18
CA HIS A 245 12.23 -18.05 10.74
C HIS A 245 11.70 -17.54 9.40
N PRO A 246 12.47 -17.62 8.28
CA PRO A 246 12.01 -17.09 7.00
C PRO A 246 10.71 -17.74 6.54
N VAL A 247 9.95 -17.05 5.69
CA VAL A 247 8.67 -17.56 5.15
C VAL A 247 8.93 -18.73 4.19
N ALA A 248 8.17 -19.81 4.33
CA ALA A 248 8.23 -20.98 3.46
C ALA A 248 7.99 -20.58 1.99
N GLY A 249 8.81 -21.09 1.08
CA GLY A 249 8.71 -20.75 -0.35
C GLY A 249 9.25 -19.37 -0.75
N ASP A 250 9.75 -18.56 0.19
CA ASP A 250 10.37 -17.26 -0.13
C ASP A 250 11.73 -17.45 -0.81
N ASP A 251 11.82 -17.05 -2.08
CA ASP A 251 13.01 -17.17 -2.92
C ASP A 251 14.04 -16.04 -2.72
N VAL A 252 13.68 -15.02 -1.94
CA VAL A 252 14.54 -13.85 -1.68
C VAL A 252 15.22 -13.95 -0.32
N TYR A 253 14.45 -14.32 0.70
CA TYR A 253 14.91 -14.34 2.10
C TYR A 253 14.96 -15.75 2.71
N GLY A 254 14.42 -16.75 2.01
CA GLY A 254 14.44 -18.14 2.45
C GLY A 254 15.79 -18.84 2.23
N PRO A 255 15.87 -20.13 2.59
CA PRO A 255 17.07 -20.94 2.37
C PRO A 255 17.37 -21.11 0.88
N LYS A 256 18.63 -21.46 0.55
CA LYS A 256 19.05 -21.70 -0.85
C LYS A 256 18.18 -22.76 -1.56
N LYS A 257 17.81 -23.82 -0.85
CA LYS A 257 16.89 -24.86 -1.36
C LYS A 257 15.46 -24.48 -0.97
N VAL A 258 14.82 -23.69 -1.83
CA VAL A 258 13.44 -23.21 -1.64
C VAL A 258 12.44 -24.32 -1.93
N ILE A 259 11.30 -24.30 -1.23
CA ILE A 259 10.15 -25.15 -1.53
C ILE A 259 9.47 -24.62 -2.81
N THR A 260 9.84 -25.18 -3.96
CA THR A 260 9.39 -24.69 -5.27
C THR A 260 7.91 -24.93 -5.54
N GLU A 261 7.30 -25.96 -4.93
CA GLU A 261 5.86 -26.23 -5.08
C GLU A 261 4.96 -25.10 -4.59
N LEU A 262 5.45 -24.26 -3.67
CA LEU A 262 4.73 -23.07 -3.22
C LEU A 262 4.75 -21.94 -4.25
N SER A 263 5.70 -21.94 -5.21
CA SER A 263 5.85 -20.90 -6.23
C SER A 263 5.94 -19.48 -5.64
N GLY A 264 6.71 -19.30 -4.57
CA GLY A 264 6.88 -18.04 -3.83
C GLY A 264 6.38 -18.14 -2.38
N GLN A 265 6.47 -17.04 -1.63
CA GLN A 265 6.18 -17.05 -0.19
C GLN A 265 4.77 -17.60 0.16
N CYS A 266 4.71 -18.46 1.18
CA CYS A 266 3.47 -18.93 1.80
C CYS A 266 2.96 -17.86 2.77
N LEU A 267 2.42 -16.78 2.21
CA LEU A 267 1.93 -15.59 2.92
C LEU A 267 0.61 -15.13 2.31
N HIS A 268 -0.37 -14.87 3.17
CA HIS A 268 -1.72 -14.49 2.78
C HIS A 268 -2.24 -13.33 3.65
N ALA A 269 -2.74 -12.26 3.03
CA ALA A 269 -3.43 -11.16 3.70
C ALA A 269 -4.86 -11.60 4.04
N LYS A 270 -5.02 -12.19 5.23
CA LYS A 270 -6.21 -12.92 5.65
C LYS A 270 -7.37 -11.98 5.96
N LYS A 271 -7.10 -10.90 6.70
CA LYS A 271 -8.08 -9.99 7.26
C LYS A 271 -7.66 -8.54 7.15
N ILE A 272 -8.62 -7.68 6.85
CA ILE A 272 -8.50 -6.22 6.93
C ILE A 272 -9.66 -5.62 7.72
N GLY A 273 -9.43 -4.54 8.44
CA GLY A 273 -10.47 -3.84 9.19
C GLY A 273 -10.18 -2.35 9.31
N PHE A 274 -11.23 -1.53 9.22
CA PHE A 274 -11.12 -0.07 9.16
C PHE A 274 -12.46 0.61 9.44
N ILE A 275 -12.41 1.89 9.79
CA ILE A 275 -13.59 2.76 9.84
C ILE A 275 -13.93 3.18 8.42
N HIS A 276 -15.18 2.98 8.01
CA HIS A 276 -15.68 3.36 6.71
C HIS A 276 -15.66 4.89 6.53
N PRO A 277 -15.20 5.43 5.37
CA PRO A 277 -15.06 6.88 5.15
C PRO A 277 -16.33 7.71 5.32
N THR A 278 -17.45 7.27 4.72
CA THR A 278 -18.73 8.00 4.79
C THR A 278 -19.62 7.55 5.94
N LYS A 279 -19.77 6.24 6.15
CA LYS A 279 -20.63 5.67 7.21
C LYS A 279 -20.07 5.85 8.62
N HIS A 280 -18.76 6.02 8.77
CA HIS A 280 -18.06 6.07 10.06
C HIS A 280 -18.26 4.84 10.97
N GLU A 281 -18.64 3.71 10.38
CA GLU A 281 -18.80 2.42 11.05
C GLU A 281 -17.53 1.57 10.89
N TYR A 282 -17.22 0.70 11.86
CA TYR A 282 -16.15 -0.27 11.71
C TYR A 282 -16.59 -1.41 10.77
N LEU A 283 -15.81 -1.62 9.72
CA LEU A 283 -15.95 -2.76 8.82
C LEU A 283 -14.75 -3.68 8.96
N GLU A 284 -15.00 -4.98 8.88
CA GLU A 284 -13.98 -6.02 8.90
C GLU A 284 -14.31 -7.09 7.84
N PHE A 285 -13.28 -7.46 7.09
CA PHE A 285 -13.38 -8.47 6.04
C PHE A 285 -12.33 -9.54 6.28
N ASP A 286 -12.75 -10.77 6.09
CA ASP A 286 -11.91 -11.96 6.19
C ASP A 286 -12.01 -12.77 4.88
N SER A 287 -10.95 -13.50 4.54
CA SER A 287 -10.92 -14.37 3.36
C SER A 287 -10.46 -15.77 3.70
N ASN A 288 -10.97 -16.79 3.00
CA ASN A 288 -10.45 -18.15 3.14
C ASN A 288 -9.00 -18.23 2.65
N LEU A 289 -8.22 -19.12 3.27
CA LEU A 289 -6.88 -19.44 2.78
C LEU A 289 -6.96 -19.97 1.34
N PRO A 290 -6.03 -19.58 0.47
CA PRO A 290 -6.00 -20.08 -0.89
C PRO A 290 -5.56 -21.55 -0.93
N GLU A 291 -6.00 -22.29 -1.96
CA GLU A 291 -5.77 -23.73 -2.08
C GLU A 291 -4.31 -24.16 -1.91
N TYR A 292 -3.35 -23.39 -2.48
CA TYR A 292 -1.93 -23.69 -2.33
C TYR A 292 -1.47 -23.70 -0.87
N PHE A 293 -2.04 -22.81 -0.05
CA PHE A 293 -1.72 -22.65 1.35
C PHE A 293 -2.32 -23.80 2.15
N GLU A 294 -3.61 -24.09 1.96
CA GLU A 294 -4.27 -25.21 2.63
C GLU A 294 -3.63 -26.56 2.27
N LYS A 295 -3.28 -26.76 0.99
CA LYS A 295 -2.59 -27.96 0.53
C LYS A 295 -1.25 -28.13 1.24
N PHE A 296 -0.51 -27.04 1.43
CA PHE A 296 0.76 -27.06 2.15
C PHE A 296 0.55 -27.38 3.64
N LEU A 297 -0.42 -26.75 4.31
CA LEU A 297 -0.78 -27.09 5.70
C LEU A 297 -1.15 -28.57 5.86
N ARG A 298 -1.96 -29.12 4.96
CA ARG A 298 -2.33 -30.56 4.97
C ARG A 298 -1.11 -31.46 4.85
N LYS A 299 -0.13 -31.11 4.00
CA LYS A 299 1.12 -31.88 3.89
C LYS A 299 1.93 -31.87 5.17
N LEU A 300 2.03 -30.72 5.83
CA LEU A 300 2.76 -30.57 7.09
C LEU A 300 2.08 -31.37 8.21
N LYS A 301 0.75 -31.35 8.31
CA LYS A 301 -0.03 -32.15 9.27
C LYS A 301 0.20 -33.66 9.11
N ASN A 302 0.37 -34.10 7.87
CA ASN A 302 0.60 -35.51 7.55
C ASN A 302 2.08 -35.94 7.69
N GLY A 303 2.99 -35.04 8.11
CA GLY A 303 4.41 -35.35 8.28
C GLY A 303 5.18 -35.55 6.97
N ASN A 304 4.67 -35.05 5.84
CA ASN A 304 5.27 -35.25 4.51
C ASN A 304 6.40 -34.24 4.19
N PHE A 305 7.19 -33.80 5.18
CA PHE A 305 8.24 -32.78 5.01
C PHE A 305 9.39 -32.88 6.02
#